data_AF-A0A952HXJ1-F1
#
_entry.id   AF-A0A952HXJ1-F1
#
_cell.length_a   1.000
_cell.length_b   1.000
_cell.length_c   1.000
_cell.angle_alpha   90.00
_cell.angle_beta   90.00
_cell.angle_gamma   90.00
#
_symmetry.space_group_name_H-M   'P 1'
#
loop_
_entity.id
_entity.type
_entity.pdbx_description
1 polymer ?
#
loop_
_entity_poly.entity_id
_entity_poly.type
_entity_poly.pdbx_seq_one_letter_code
_entity_poly.pdbx_strand_id
1 'polypeptide(L)'
;MSELQLSAQLVQQIQDVITKHDESASDPGVTSQYLAAIIGFLLGQQAIPEQQKTEIIENLGAFMKHVADDVAKQSQQKAPPPPPPQDAFGIWKPKS
;
A
#
# COMPACT_ATOMS: atom_id res chain seq x y z
N MET A 1 -16.80 -4.45 -11.18
CA MET A 1 -15.79 -3.56 -10.59
C MET A 1 -14.52 -4.38 -10.44
N SER A 2 -13.57 -4.25 -11.36
CA SER A 2 -12.30 -4.99 -11.24
C SER A 2 -11.58 -4.50 -9.99
N GLU A 3 -11.40 -5.37 -9.00
CA GLU A 3 -10.49 -5.10 -7.88
C GLU A 3 -9.15 -4.69 -8.47
N LEU A 4 -8.68 -3.51 -8.08
CA LEU A 4 -7.43 -2.95 -8.55
C LEU A 4 -6.30 -3.83 -8.00
N GLN A 5 -5.79 -4.76 -8.82
CA GLN A 5 -4.68 -5.62 -8.43
C GLN A 5 -3.38 -4.84 -8.54
N LEU A 6 -3.08 -4.05 -7.51
CA LEU A 6 -1.76 -3.48 -7.27
C LEU A 6 -0.79 -4.63 -6.99
N SER A 7 -0.09 -5.09 -8.01
CA SER A 7 1.02 -6.01 -7.82
C SER A 7 2.19 -5.25 -7.20
N ALA A 8 2.87 -5.86 -6.24
CA ALA A 8 4.08 -5.29 -5.64
C ALA A 8 5.13 -4.93 -6.71
N GLN A 9 5.17 -5.71 -7.80
CA GLN A 9 6.04 -5.45 -8.94
C GLN A 9 5.70 -4.12 -9.65
N LEU A 10 4.42 -3.82 -9.88
CA LEU A 10 4.02 -2.56 -10.52
C LEU A 10 4.39 -1.36 -9.64
N VAL A 11 4.14 -1.46 -8.34
CA VAL A 11 4.51 -0.41 -7.38
C VAL A 11 6.01 -0.15 -7.40
N GLN A 12 6.82 -1.22 -7.37
CA GLN A 12 8.28 -1.10 -7.42
C GLN A 12 8.75 -0.46 -8.73
N GLN A 13 8.23 -0.90 -9.88
CA GLN A 13 8.62 -0.34 -11.18
C GLN A 13 8.30 1.15 -11.28
N ILE A 14 7.16 1.58 -10.75
CA ILE A 14 6.78 2.99 -10.69
C ILE A 14 7.74 3.77 -9.79
N GLN A 15 8.04 3.25 -8.59
CA GLN A 15 8.99 3.88 -7.68
C GLN A 15 10.38 4.02 -8.32
N ASP A 16 10.86 2.99 -9.01
CA ASP A 16 12.16 3.00 -9.70
C ASP A 16 12.21 4.08 -10.78
N VAL A 17 11.11 4.26 -11.54
CA VAL A 17 11.03 5.30 -12.56
C VAL A 17 11.10 6.68 -11.93
N ILE A 18 10.35 6.94 -10.87
CA ILE A 18 10.34 8.24 -10.19
C ILE A 18 11.72 8.50 -9.55
N THR A 19 12.33 7.49 -8.93
CA THR A 19 13.64 7.59 -8.28
C THR A 19 14.77 7.95 -9.25
N LYS A 20 14.67 7.58 -10.54
CA LYS A 20 15.61 8.02 -11.58
C LYS A 20 15.59 9.52 -11.85
N HIS A 21 14.48 10.19 -11.52
CA HIS A 21 14.31 11.62 -11.68
C HIS A 21 14.54 12.39 -10.37
N ASP A 22 14.26 11.75 -9.24
CA ASP A 22 14.41 12.31 -7.90
C ASP A 22 14.76 11.22 -6.89
N GLU A 23 16.01 11.20 -6.41
CA GLU A 23 16.49 10.19 -5.46
C GLU A 23 15.69 10.17 -4.15
N SER A 24 15.08 11.29 -3.77
CA SER A 24 14.24 11.37 -2.57
C SER A 24 12.95 10.55 -2.69
N ALA A 25 12.55 10.16 -3.91
CA ALA A 25 11.42 9.26 -4.14
C ALA A 25 11.66 7.81 -3.68
N SER A 26 12.87 7.47 -3.25
CA SER A 26 13.11 6.25 -2.46
C SER A 26 12.26 6.21 -1.19
N ASP A 27 11.87 7.38 -0.65
CA ASP A 27 10.84 7.50 0.38
C ASP A 27 9.43 7.27 -0.21
N PRO A 28 8.63 6.32 0.33
CA PRO A 28 7.27 6.06 -0.14
C PRO A 28 6.33 7.28 -0.03
N GLY A 29 6.57 8.18 0.93
CA GLY A 29 5.80 9.41 1.09
C GLY A 29 6.03 10.39 -0.06
N VAL A 30 7.29 10.55 -0.48
CA VAL A 30 7.65 11.35 -1.67
C VAL A 30 7.09 10.73 -2.95
N THR A 31 7.22 9.41 -3.13
CA THR A 31 6.60 8.71 -4.28
C THR A 31 5.08 8.95 -4.34
N SER A 32 4.40 8.90 -3.20
CA SER A 32 2.96 9.14 -3.13
C SER A 32 2.58 10.56 -3.57
N GLN A 33 3.39 11.56 -3.23
CA GLN A 33 3.19 12.95 -3.68
C GLN A 33 3.34 13.08 -5.20
N TYR A 34 4.35 12.44 -5.80
CA TYR A 34 4.50 12.41 -7.25
C TYR A 34 3.30 11.79 -7.95
N LEU A 35 2.77 10.68 -7.44
CA LEU A 35 1.59 10.05 -8.01
C LEU A 35 0.35 10.95 -7.94
N ALA A 36 0.15 11.64 -6.82
CA ALA A 36 -0.92 12.63 -6.69
C ALA A 36 -0.75 13.80 -7.67
N ALA A 37 0.47 14.30 -7.84
CA ALA A 37 0.78 15.37 -8.79
C ALA A 37 0.55 14.94 -10.24
N ILE A 38 0.94 13.71 -10.62
CA ILE A 38 0.69 13.14 -11.94
C ILE A 38 -0.81 13.06 -12.23
N ILE A 39 -1.62 12.59 -11.28
CA ILE A 39 -3.09 12.56 -11.41
C ILE A 39 -3.62 13.97 -11.66
N GLY A 40 -3.20 14.95 -10.84
CA GLY A 40 -3.59 16.35 -11.00
C GLY A 40 -3.20 16.93 -12.36
N PHE A 41 -1.99 16.64 -12.83
CA PHE A 41 -1.48 17.08 -14.13
C PHE A 41 -2.27 16.48 -15.30
N LEU A 42 -2.60 15.19 -15.25
CA LEU A 42 -3.39 14.50 -16.28
C LEU A 42 -4.81 15.06 -16.35
N LEU A 43 -5.47 15.27 -15.20
CA LEU A 43 -6.80 15.88 -15.12
C LEU A 43 -6.78 17.37 -15.50
N GLY A 44 -5.70 18.08 -15.18
CA GLY A 44 -5.47 19.48 -15.54
C GLY A 44 -5.53 19.71 -17.06
N GLN A 45 -5.00 18.77 -17.84
CA GLN A 45 -4.99 18.82 -19.30
C GLN A 45 -6.30 18.43 -19.97
N GLN A 46 -7.26 17.85 -19.24
CA GLN A 46 -8.55 17.48 -19.81
C GLN A 46 -9.44 18.70 -20.00
N ALA A 47 -10.07 18.80 -21.18
CA ALA A 47 -11.10 19.78 -21.48
C ALA A 47 -12.47 19.36 -20.90
N ILE A 48 -12.53 19.22 -19.58
CA ILE A 48 -13.75 18.87 -18.83
C ILE A 48 -14.21 20.06 -17.97
N PRO A 49 -15.51 20.19 -17.68
CA PRO A 49 -16.03 21.18 -16.75
C PRO A 49 -15.33 21.09 -15.39
N GLU A 50 -15.08 22.24 -14.76
CA GLU A 50 -14.40 22.33 -13.46
C GLU A 50 -15.10 21.49 -12.38
N GLN A 51 -16.44 21.55 -12.33
CA GLN A 51 -17.22 20.78 -11.38
C GLN A 51 -17.01 19.27 -11.54
N GLN A 52 -17.00 18.77 -12.77
CA GLN A 52 -16.75 17.36 -13.05
C GLN A 52 -15.30 16.96 -12.67
N LYS A 53 -14.33 17.86 -12.87
CA LYS A 53 -12.94 17.64 -12.44
C LYS A 53 -12.84 17.49 -10.92
N THR A 54 -13.51 18.36 -10.18
CA THR A 54 -13.56 18.31 -8.71
C THR A 54 -14.18 17.02 -8.21
N GLU A 55 -15.32 16.60 -8.78
CA GLU A 55 -15.96 15.33 -8.43
C GLU A 55 -15.04 14.12 -8.66
N ILE A 56 -14.27 14.11 -9.77
CA ILE A 56 -13.29 13.04 -10.03
C ILE A 56 -12.20 13.02 -8.96
N ILE A 57 -11.65 14.19 -8.60
CA ILE A 57 -10.60 14.30 -7.58
C ILE A 57 -11.10 13.80 -6.23
N GLU A 58 -12.30 14.19 -5.82
CA GLU A 58 -12.91 13.75 -4.56
C GLU A 58 -13.12 12.23 -4.52
N ASN A 59 -13.65 11.66 -5.61
CA ASN A 59 -13.83 10.22 -5.75
C ASN A 59 -12.49 9.45 -5.69
N LEU A 60 -11.45 9.97 -6.35
CA LEU A 60 -10.11 9.39 -6.29
C LEU A 60 -9.51 9.48 -4.88
N GLY A 61 -9.72 10.58 -4.16
CA GLY A 61 -9.29 10.73 -2.77
C GLY A 61 -9.98 9.73 -1.84
N ALA A 62 -11.30 9.56 -1.98
CA ALA A 62 -12.06 8.57 -1.23
C ALA A 62 -11.59 7.13 -1.53
N PHE A 63 -11.36 6.82 -2.80
CA PHE A 63 -10.83 5.52 -3.22
C PHE A 63 -9.44 5.26 -2.65
N MET A 64 -8.53 6.24 -2.72
CA MET A 64 -7.17 6.12 -2.17
C MET A 64 -7.19 5.84 -0.66
N LYS A 65 -8.07 6.52 0.08
CA LYS A 65 -8.28 6.25 1.51
C LYS A 65 -8.72 4.81 1.76
N HIS A 66 -9.68 4.31 0.99
CA HIS A 66 -10.15 2.93 1.13
C HIS A 66 -9.04 1.91 0.88
N VAL A 67 -8.23 2.10 -0.16
CA VAL A 67 -7.08 1.22 -0.46
C VAL A 67 -6.05 1.24 0.69
N ALA A 68 -5.73 2.42 1.22
CA ALA A 68 -4.79 2.54 2.35
C ALA A 68 -5.30 1.80 3.59
N ASP A 69 -6.59 1.95 3.93
CA ASP A 69 -7.22 1.27 5.05
C ASP A 69 -7.18 -0.26 4.87
N ASP A 70 -7.40 -0.77 3.65
CA ASP A 70 -7.40 -2.20 3.37
C ASP A 70 -6.01 -2.83 3.42
N VAL A 71 -4.99 -2.15 2.91
CA VAL A 71 -3.59 -2.57 3.05
C VAL A 71 -3.16 -2.60 4.53
N ALA A 72 -3.61 -1.61 5.32
CA ALA A 72 -3.35 -1.58 6.76
C ALA A 72 -3.99 -2.77 7.49
N LYS A 73 -5.26 -3.10 7.18
CA LYS A 73 -5.95 -4.28 7.75
C LYS A 73 -5.25 -5.59 7.38
N GLN A 74 -4.84 -5.75 6.12
CA GLN A 74 -4.15 -6.95 5.65
C GLN A 74 -2.79 -7.15 6.34
N SER A 75 -2.11 -6.05 6.67
CA SER A 75 -0.84 -6.08 7.41
C SER A 75 -1.03 -6.53 8.87
N GLN A 76 -2.17 -6.19 9.49
CA GLN A 76 -2.46 -6.55 10.89
C GLN A 76 -2.89 -8.01 11.06
N GLN A 77 -3.48 -8.64 10.05
CA GLN A 77 -3.98 -10.04 10.13
C GLN A 77 -2.88 -11.11 10.05
N LYS A 78 -1.62 -10.76 9.79
CA LYS A 78 -0.51 -11.71 9.60
C LYS A 78 0.21 -12.19 10.87
N ALA A 79 -0.26 -11.85 12.07
CA ALA A 79 0.30 -12.41 13.31
C ALA A 79 -0.50 -13.65 13.76
N PRO A 80 -0.04 -14.89 13.51
CA PRO A 80 -0.61 -16.05 14.20
C PRO A 80 -0.34 -15.92 15.71
N PRO A 81 -1.29 -16.30 16.58
CA PRO A 81 -1.05 -16.32 18.02
C PRO A 81 0.15 -17.23 18.32
N PRO A 82 1.01 -16.87 19.29
CA PRO A 82 2.13 -17.71 19.68
C PRO A 82 1.59 -19.10 20.08
N PRO A 83 2.24 -20.20 19.64
CA PRO A 83 1.81 -21.53 20.02
C PRO A 83 1.84 -21.65 21.56
N PRO A 84 0.86 -22.34 22.18
CA PRO A 84 0.83 -22.53 23.61
C PRO A 84 2.12 -23.21 24.09
N PRO A 85 2.66 -22.84 25.27
CA PRO A 85 3.86 -23.47 25.81
C PRO A 85 3.64 -24.98 25.90
N GLN A 86 4.43 -25.76 25.16
CA GLN A 86 4.47 -27.20 25.30
C GLN A 86 5.29 -27.51 26.56
N ASP A 87 4.61 -27.86 27.65
CA ASP A 87 5.26 -28.46 28.81
C ASP A 87 6.01 -29.73 28.37
N ALA A 88 7.34 -29.70 28.49
CA ALA A 88 8.21 -30.81 28.17
C ALA A 88 7.97 -31.97 29.17
N PHE A 89 7.00 -32.85 28.86
CA PHE A 89 6.88 -34.15 29.50
C PHE A 89 8.01 -35.06 29.01
N GLY A 90 9.11 -35.12 29.77
CA GLY A 90 10.24 -35.96 29.38
C GLY A 90 11.44 -35.97 30.32
N ILE A 91 11.25 -35.94 31.65
CA ILE A 91 12.35 -36.31 32.57
C ILE A 91 12.37 -37.84 32.69
N TRP A 92 13.16 -38.51 31.86
CA TRP A 92 13.63 -39.86 32.16
C TRP A 92 14.86 -39.77 33.05
N LYS A 93 14.77 -40.27 34.29
CA LYS A 93 15.93 -40.54 35.15
C LYS A 93 16.22 -42.04 35.13
N PRO A 94 17.39 -42.51 34.64
CA PRO A 94 17.78 -43.91 34.81
C PRO A 94 18.10 -44.19 36.29
N LYS A 95 17.69 -45.37 36.77
CA LYS A 95 17.97 -45.84 38.14
C LYS A 95 19.43 -46.30 38.23
N SER A 96 20.17 -45.80 39.22
CA SER A 96 21.35 -46.48 39.78
C SER A 96 20.92 -47.55 40.77
#